data_AF-A0A497HM87-F1
#
_entry.id   AF-A0A497HM87-F1
#
_cell.length_a   1.000
_cell.length_b   1.000
_cell.length_c   1.000
_cell.angle_alpha   90.00
_cell.angle_beta   90.00
_cell.angle_gamma   90.00
#
_symmetry.space_group_name_H-M   'P 1'
#
loop_
_entity.id
_entity.type
_entity.pdbx_description
1 polymer ?
#
loop_
_entity_poly.entity_id
_entity_poly.type
_entity_poly.pdbx_seq_one_letter_code
_entity_poly.pdbx_strand_id
1 'polypeptide(L)'
;MIHGGMEHGEIASLLERLKEEAERAFQRRLLAFFGGGQDTLQLSVDFLRSRGEGALILTASGELPGVKLPEGFSLLAHNESEKLLGRTYENLIMDLTENLVPNDLGRAVGLIKGGGLVLLLLPHDFLSQVNVFHRNTLPPP
;
A
#
# COMPACT_ATOMS: atom_id res chain seq x y z
N MET A 1 7.35 -0.35 26.62
CA MET A 1 7.39 -1.77 26.21
C MET A 1 6.15 -1.95 25.33
N ILE A 2 6.24 -1.97 24.01
CA ILE A 2 6.91 -2.91 23.10
C ILE A 2 7.22 -2.12 21.82
N HIS A 3 8.34 -2.39 21.15
CA HIS A 3 8.51 -2.52 19.68
C HIS A 3 10.01 -2.47 19.38
N GLY A 4 10.62 -3.65 19.33
CA GLY A 4 11.75 -3.83 18.43
C GLY A 4 11.19 -3.63 17.03
N GLY A 5 11.54 -2.52 16.38
CA GLY A 5 11.26 -2.36 14.97
C GLY A 5 11.98 -3.47 14.21
N MET A 6 11.30 -4.10 13.25
CA MET A 6 11.97 -5.04 12.35
C MET A 6 13.07 -4.31 11.61
N GLU A 7 14.25 -4.92 11.51
CA GLU A 7 15.33 -4.34 10.72
C GLU A 7 14.97 -4.40 9.23
N HIS A 8 15.54 -3.48 8.42
CA HIS A 8 15.28 -3.41 6.97
C HIS A 8 15.48 -4.77 6.27
N GLY A 9 16.46 -5.57 6.71
CA GLY A 9 16.71 -6.91 6.16
C GLY A 9 15.59 -7.91 6.44
N GLU A 10 14.95 -7.82 7.61
CA GLU A 10 13.81 -8.68 7.98
C GLU A 10 12.57 -8.35 7.15
N ILE A 11 12.31 -7.06 6.93
CA ILE A 11 11.21 -6.59 6.08
C ILE A 11 11.41 -7.06 4.63
N ALA A 12 12.62 -6.91 4.09
CA ALA A 12 12.94 -7.36 2.74
C ALA A 12 12.76 -8.88 2.58
N SER A 13 13.22 -9.66 3.56
CA SER A 13 13.03 -11.13 3.56
C SER A 13 11.54 -11.51 3.62
N LEU A 14 10.74 -10.79 4.40
CA LEU A 14 9.30 -11.01 4.46
C LEU A 14 8.61 -10.68 3.14
N LEU A 15 8.97 -9.57 2.51
CA LEU A 15 8.45 -9.16 1.21
C LEU A 15 8.77 -10.20 0.13
N GLU A 16 10.02 -10.67 0.07
CA GLU A 16 10.44 -11.70 -0.88
C GLU A 16 9.64 -12.99 -0.69
N ARG A 17 9.56 -13.48 0.55
CA ARG A 17 8.79 -14.70 0.86
C ARG A 17 7.32 -14.59 0.48
N LEU A 18 6.67 -13.45 0.78
CA LEU A 18 5.27 -13.23 0.43
C LEU A 18 5.07 -13.09 -1.07
N LYS A 19 6.04 -12.52 -1.78
CA LYS A 19 6.01 -12.38 -3.23
C LYS A 19 6.09 -13.75 -3.91
N GLU A 20 7.07 -14.56 -3.54
CA GLU A 20 7.21 -15.94 -4.04
C GLU A 20 5.93 -16.76 -3.77
N GLU A 21 5.34 -16.61 -2.59
CA GLU A 21 4.09 -17.29 -2.26
C GLU A 21 2.92 -16.81 -3.12
N ALA A 22 2.79 -15.49 -3.32
CA ALA A 22 1.77 -14.89 -4.17
C ALA A 22 1.85 -15.44 -5.60
N GLU A 23 3.05 -15.40 -6.20
CA GLU A 23 3.32 -15.88 -7.55
C GLU A 23 3.01 -17.37 -7.68
N ARG A 24 3.54 -18.20 -6.76
CA ARG A 24 3.35 -19.66 -6.77
C ARG A 24 1.89 -20.06 -6.65
N ALA A 25 1.12 -19.36 -5.82
CA ALA A 25 -0.29 -19.64 -5.62
C ALA A 25 -1.21 -18.96 -6.65
N PHE A 26 -0.66 -18.10 -7.51
CA PHE A 26 -1.41 -17.18 -8.39
C PHE A 26 -2.48 -16.38 -7.62
N GLN A 27 -2.15 -15.97 -6.40
CA GLN A 27 -3.04 -15.27 -5.48
C GLN A 27 -2.39 -13.96 -5.02
N ARG A 28 -3.21 -13.02 -4.58
CA ARG A 28 -2.72 -11.78 -3.98
C ARG A 28 -2.26 -12.07 -2.55
N ARG A 29 -1.19 -11.43 -2.10
CA ARG A 29 -0.78 -11.41 -0.70
C ARG A 29 -0.76 -9.98 -0.20
N LEU A 30 -1.34 -9.79 0.98
CA LEU A 30 -1.45 -8.48 1.60
C LEU A 30 -0.48 -8.42 2.77
N LEU A 31 0.30 -7.34 2.83
CA LEU A 31 1.15 -7.00 3.97
C LEU A 31 0.79 -5.59 4.44
N ALA A 32 0.57 -5.46 5.74
CA ALA A 32 0.25 -4.18 6.38
C ALA A 32 1.40 -3.76 7.29
N PHE A 33 1.91 -2.56 7.06
CA PHE A 33 2.93 -1.92 7.87
C PHE A 33 2.27 -0.92 8.80
N PHE A 34 2.51 -1.05 10.11
CA PHE A 34 2.00 -0.12 11.11
C PHE A 34 3.13 0.82 11.55
N GLY A 35 2.91 2.12 11.45
CA GLY A 35 3.89 3.13 11.85
C GLY A 35 5.07 3.28 10.89
N GLY A 36 4.93 2.81 9.66
CA GLY A 36 5.90 3.00 8.57
C GLY A 36 5.54 4.24 7.75
N GLY A 37 6.40 5.25 7.77
CA GLY A 37 6.24 6.47 6.98
C GLY A 37 6.89 6.34 5.60
N GLN A 38 7.55 7.42 5.16
CA GLN A 38 8.23 7.48 3.86
C GLN A 38 9.30 6.40 3.68
N ASP A 39 9.97 5.97 4.75
CA ASP A 39 11.01 4.92 4.67
C ASP A 39 10.45 3.59 4.20
N THR A 40 9.26 3.20 4.69
CA THR A 40 8.61 1.95 4.31
C THR A 40 8.04 2.02 2.89
N LEU A 41 7.53 3.18 2.49
CA LEU A 41 7.14 3.45 1.12
C LEU A 41 8.33 3.31 0.16
N GLN A 42 9.45 3.95 0.49
CA GLN A 42 10.68 3.90 -0.31
C GLN A 42 11.23 2.47 -0.39
N LEU A 43 11.28 1.74 0.73
CA LEU A 43 11.66 0.33 0.77
C LEU A 43 10.77 -0.52 -0.15
N SER A 44 9.46 -0.31 -0.10
CA SER A 44 8.49 -1.04 -0.93
C SER A 44 8.70 -0.75 -2.42
N VAL A 45 8.94 0.51 -2.78
CA VAL A 45 9.25 0.91 -4.16
C VAL A 45 10.56 0.30 -4.63
N ASP A 46 11.61 0.36 -3.81
CA ASP A 46 12.93 -0.18 -4.13
C ASP A 46 12.89 -1.70 -4.29
N PHE A 47 12.15 -2.40 -3.43
CA PHE A 47 11.94 -3.84 -3.53
C PHE A 47 11.30 -4.22 -4.87
N LEU A 48 10.15 -3.63 -5.21
CA LEU A 48 9.45 -3.95 -6.46
C LEU A 48 10.27 -3.56 -7.69
N ARG A 49 10.93 -2.39 -7.66
CA ARG A 49 11.83 -1.96 -8.73
C ARG A 49 13.00 -2.93 -8.91
N SER A 50 13.56 -3.48 -7.84
CA SER A 50 14.67 -4.44 -7.92
C SER A 50 14.27 -5.75 -8.62
N ARG A 51 12.98 -6.10 -8.59
CA ARG A 51 12.39 -7.22 -9.32
C ARG A 51 12.00 -6.87 -10.77
N GLY A 52 12.12 -5.60 -11.17
CA GLY A 52 11.64 -5.12 -12.46
C GLY A 52 10.12 -5.05 -12.56
N GLU A 53 9.42 -5.01 -11.41
CA GLU A 53 7.97 -4.99 -11.37
C GLU A 53 7.42 -3.58 -11.14
N GLY A 54 6.29 -3.30 -11.78
CA GLY A 54 5.53 -2.08 -11.60
C GLY A 54 4.59 -2.13 -10.39
N ALA A 55 4.14 -0.95 -9.96
CA ALA A 55 3.11 -0.83 -8.94
C ALA A 55 2.20 0.36 -9.18
N LEU A 56 0.94 0.20 -8.80
CA LEU A 56 0.08 1.34 -8.51
C LEU A 56 0.38 1.84 -7.10
N ILE A 57 0.65 3.13 -6.97
CA ILE A 57 0.81 3.82 -5.70
C ILE A 57 -0.39 4.74 -5.50
N LEU A 58 -1.05 4.61 -4.36
CA LEU A 58 -2.17 5.46 -3.96
C LEU A 58 -1.83 6.18 -2.67
N THR A 59 -1.89 7.52 -2.70
CA THR A 59 -1.67 8.38 -1.52
C THR A 59 -2.85 9.31 -1.31
N ALA A 60 -2.92 9.98 -0.15
CA ALA A 60 -4.00 10.90 0.14
C ALA A 60 -4.05 12.09 -0.84
N SER A 61 -2.88 12.63 -1.20
CA SER A 61 -2.73 13.80 -2.08
C SER A 61 -2.44 13.46 -3.54
N GLY A 62 -2.07 12.22 -3.85
CA GLY A 62 -1.53 11.85 -5.18
C GLY A 62 -0.11 12.37 -5.41
N GLU A 63 0.58 12.76 -4.35
CA GLU A 63 1.97 13.19 -4.36
C GLU A 63 2.86 12.22 -3.57
N LEU A 64 4.14 12.17 -3.93
CA LEU A 64 5.18 11.44 -3.21
C LEU A 64 6.36 12.39 -2.93
N PRO A 65 6.43 13.00 -1.74
CA PRO A 65 7.51 13.92 -1.42
C PRO A 65 8.84 13.17 -1.39
N GLY A 66 9.80 13.60 -2.22
CA GLY A 66 11.17 13.05 -2.23
C GLY A 66 11.35 11.72 -2.97
N VAL A 67 10.30 11.14 -3.58
CA VAL A 67 10.39 9.89 -4.34
C VAL A 67 10.23 10.18 -5.82
N LYS A 68 11.26 9.88 -6.63
CA LYS A 68 11.13 9.89 -8.09
C LYS A 68 10.41 8.61 -8.52
N LEU A 69 9.28 8.76 -9.19
CA LEU A 69 8.50 7.62 -9.67
C LEU A 69 9.34 6.79 -10.67
N PRO A 70 9.60 5.49 -10.40
CA PRO A 70 10.29 4.64 -11.35
C PRO A 70 9.43 4.33 -12.58
N GLU A 71 10.05 3.88 -13.66
CA GLU A 71 9.32 3.38 -14.82
C GLU A 71 8.46 2.17 -14.45
N GLY A 72 7.25 2.07 -15.01
CA GLY A 72 6.28 1.01 -14.68
C GLY A 72 5.45 1.29 -13.42
N PHE A 73 5.74 2.36 -12.68
CA PHE A 73 4.93 2.79 -11.54
C PHE A 73 3.92 3.86 -11.96
N SER A 74 2.76 3.87 -11.29
CA SER A 74 1.72 4.88 -11.47
C SER A 74 1.36 5.45 -10.11
N LEU A 75 1.15 6.77 -10.01
CA LEU A 75 0.76 7.45 -8.78
C LEU A 75 -0.57 8.15 -9.00
N LEU A 76 -1.51 7.95 -8.06
CA LEU A 76 -2.78 8.68 -8.02
C LEU A 76 -3.18 9.00 -6.58
N ALA A 77 -4.05 9.99 -6.43
CA ALA A 77 -4.73 10.24 -5.17
C ALA A 77 -5.85 9.22 -4.94
N HIS A 78 -6.17 8.92 -3.67
CA HIS A 78 -7.27 8.00 -3.30
C HIS A 78 -8.60 8.37 -3.97
N ASN A 79 -8.94 9.65 -3.99
CA ASN A 79 -10.18 10.14 -4.59
C ASN A 79 -10.24 10.04 -6.13
N GLU A 80 -9.11 9.74 -6.79
CA GLU A 80 -9.03 9.53 -8.23
C GLU A 80 -9.09 8.05 -8.63
N SER A 81 -9.33 7.15 -7.67
CA SER A 81 -9.40 5.71 -7.92
C SER A 81 -10.35 5.31 -9.06
N GLU A 82 -11.39 6.09 -9.35
CA GLU A 82 -12.34 5.79 -10.44
C GLU A 82 -11.69 5.82 -11.81
N LYS A 83 -10.62 6.61 -11.98
CA LYS A 83 -9.82 6.68 -13.20
C LYS A 83 -9.04 5.38 -13.48
N LEU A 84 -9.03 4.44 -12.53
CA LEU A 84 -8.29 3.20 -12.62
C LEU A 84 -9.07 2.04 -13.24
N LEU A 85 -10.38 2.19 -13.45
CA LEU A 85 -11.22 1.12 -13.98
C LEU A 85 -10.74 0.68 -15.37
N GLY A 86 -10.68 -0.64 -15.59
CA GLY A 86 -10.22 -1.24 -16.86
C GLY A 86 -8.70 -1.41 -16.98
N ARG A 87 -7.92 -1.05 -15.96
CA ARG A 87 -6.47 -1.32 -15.91
C ARG A 87 -6.16 -2.46 -14.96
N THR A 88 -5.04 -3.14 -15.20
CA THR A 88 -4.50 -4.13 -14.27
C THR A 88 -3.05 -3.80 -13.94
N TYR A 89 -2.69 -3.89 -12.67
CA TYR A 89 -1.35 -3.61 -12.16
C TYR A 89 -0.75 -4.86 -11.53
N GLU A 90 0.57 -4.91 -11.49
CA GLU A 90 1.30 -6.06 -10.91
C GLU A 90 1.22 -6.03 -9.39
N ASN A 91 1.35 -4.85 -8.78
CA ASN A 91 1.36 -4.67 -7.33
C ASN A 91 0.64 -3.37 -6.93
N LEU A 92 0.28 -3.27 -5.66
CA LEU A 92 -0.33 -2.08 -5.03
C LEU A 92 0.49 -1.64 -3.82
N ILE A 93 0.77 -0.35 -3.73
CA ILE A 93 1.20 0.33 -2.51
C ILE A 93 0.14 1.37 -2.17
N MET A 94 -0.47 1.27 -1.00
CA MET A 94 -1.52 2.19 -0.57
C MET A 94 -1.11 2.85 0.74
N ASP A 95 -0.86 4.16 0.69
CA ASP A 95 -0.57 4.99 1.84
C ASP A 95 -1.87 5.45 2.51
N LEU A 96 -2.18 4.81 3.62
CA LEU A 96 -3.40 5.01 4.41
C LEU A 96 -3.10 5.73 5.74
N THR A 97 -1.92 6.36 5.86
CA THR A 97 -1.49 7.06 7.09
C THR A 97 -2.43 8.20 7.47
N GLU A 98 -2.92 8.96 6.49
CA GLU A 98 -3.81 10.12 6.71
C GLU A 98 -5.30 9.80 6.56
N ASN A 99 -5.65 8.85 5.69
CA ASN A 99 -7.04 8.53 5.40
C ASN A 99 -7.22 7.09 4.91
N LEU A 100 -8.25 6.42 5.41
CA LEU A 100 -8.67 5.09 4.95
C LEU A 100 -10.14 5.15 4.55
N VAL A 101 -10.39 5.00 3.26
CA VAL A 101 -11.74 4.85 2.70
C VAL A 101 -11.89 3.40 2.22
N PRO A 102 -12.74 2.57 2.85
CA PRO A 102 -12.83 1.14 2.54
C PRO A 102 -13.15 0.83 1.07
N ASN A 103 -13.97 1.65 0.43
CA ASN A 103 -14.31 1.48 -0.99
C ASN A 103 -13.09 1.63 -1.91
N ASP A 104 -12.17 2.54 -1.58
CA ASP A 104 -10.96 2.77 -2.38
C ASP A 104 -10.05 1.55 -2.30
N LEU A 105 -9.92 0.95 -1.11
CA LEU A 105 -9.17 -0.30 -0.91
C LEU A 105 -9.75 -1.45 -1.74
N GLY A 106 -11.07 -1.68 -1.63
CA GLY A 106 -11.72 -2.77 -2.36
C GLY A 106 -11.55 -2.65 -3.88
N ARG A 107 -11.70 -1.43 -4.40
CA ARG A 107 -11.48 -1.13 -5.82
C ARG A 107 -10.02 -1.33 -6.21
N ALA A 108 -9.07 -0.78 -5.45
CA ALA A 108 -7.65 -0.85 -5.77
C ALA A 108 -7.11 -2.29 -5.78
N VAL A 109 -7.50 -3.10 -4.79
CA VAL A 109 -7.12 -4.53 -4.73
C VAL A 109 -7.68 -5.31 -5.92
N GLY A 110 -8.86 -4.93 -6.43
CA GLY A 110 -9.47 -5.53 -7.61
C GLY A 110 -8.68 -5.33 -8.91
N LEU A 111 -7.81 -4.33 -8.96
CA LEU A 111 -6.96 -4.03 -10.12
C LEU A 111 -5.67 -4.86 -10.15
N ILE A 112 -5.36 -5.57 -9.06
CA ILE A 112 -4.09 -6.28 -8.90
C ILE A 112 -4.21 -7.69 -9.45
N LYS A 113 -3.27 -8.06 -10.32
CA LYS A 113 -3.18 -9.39 -10.92
C LYS A 113 -2.93 -10.47 -9.85
N GLY A 114 -3.28 -11.72 -10.17
CA GLY A 114 -2.82 -12.87 -9.38
C GLY A 114 -1.29 -12.90 -9.34
N GLY A 115 -0.71 -13.21 -8.18
CA GLY A 115 0.74 -13.08 -7.96
C GLY A 115 1.21 -11.71 -7.48
N GLY A 116 0.32 -10.73 -7.38
CA GLY A 116 0.64 -9.39 -6.92
C GLY A 116 0.68 -9.23 -5.40
N LEU A 117 1.48 -8.26 -4.95
CA LEU A 117 1.47 -7.78 -3.57
C LEU A 117 0.50 -6.61 -3.39
N VAL A 118 -0.12 -6.57 -2.22
CA VAL A 118 -0.88 -5.42 -1.71
C VAL A 118 -0.18 -4.95 -0.44
N LEU A 119 0.49 -3.80 -0.50
CA LEU A 119 1.25 -3.21 0.59
C LEU A 119 0.46 -2.03 1.17
N LEU A 120 0.03 -2.14 2.43
CA LEU A 120 -0.70 -1.08 3.13
C LEU A 120 0.23 -0.39 4.12
N LEU A 121 0.34 0.94 4.03
CA LEU A 121 1.04 1.76 5.03
C LEU A 121 -0.01 2.38 5.94
N LEU A 122 -0.01 1.97 7.20
CA LEU A 122 -0.99 2.38 8.21
C LEU A 122 -0.31 3.24 9.29
N PRO A 123 -1.05 4.17 9.91
CA PRO A 123 -0.51 4.95 11.00
C PRO A 123 -0.23 4.05 12.22
N HIS A 124 0.75 4.43 13.05
CA HIS A 124 1.17 3.63 14.21
C HIS A 124 0.04 3.38 15.23
N ASP A 125 -0.88 4.33 15.34
CA ASP A 125 -2.02 4.37 16.25
C ASP A 125 -3.33 3.98 15.55
N PHE A 126 -3.25 3.22 14.45
CA PHE A 126 -4.38 2.83 13.59
C PHE A 126 -5.61 2.33 14.36
N LEU A 127 -5.41 1.49 15.39
CA LEU A 127 -6.51 0.91 16.17
C LEU A 127 -7.22 1.93 17.10
N SER A 128 -6.56 3.03 17.43
CA SER A 128 -7.07 4.10 18.30
C SER A 128 -7.53 5.36 17.55
N GLN A 129 -7.29 5.44 16.23
CA GLN A 129 -7.65 6.61 15.44
C GLN A 129 -9.12 6.63 15.02
N VAL A 130 -9.76 7.79 15.23
CA VAL A 130 -10.99 8.17 14.53
C VAL A 130 -10.58 8.79 13.19
N ASN A 131 -10.52 7.96 12.14
CA ASN A 131 -10.20 8.42 10.79
C ASN A 131 -11.31 9.35 10.23
N VAL A 132 -11.03 10.03 9.11
CA VAL A 132 -12.01 10.93 8.44
C VAL A 132 -13.29 10.17 8.09
N PHE A 133 -13.17 8.92 7.68
CA PHE A 133 -14.33 8.05 7.41
C PHE A 133 -15.20 7.85 8.66
N HIS A 134 -14.63 7.54 9.82
CA HIS A 134 -15.35 7.42 11.09
C HIS A 134 -16.05 8.73 11.45
N ARG A 135 -15.37 9.88 11.33
CA ARG A 135 -15.99 11.20 11.57
C ARG A 135 -17.21 11.45 10.69
N ASN A 136 -17.17 11.02 9.43
CA ASN A 136 -18.25 11.25 8.46
C ASN A 136 -19.37 10.19 8.52
N THR A 137 -19.18 9.09 9.27
CA THR A 137 -20.15 7.98 9.35
C THR A 137 -20.77 7.85 10.75
N LEU A 138 -20.23 8.56 11.75
CA LEU A 138 -20.84 8.63 13.06
C LEU A 138 -22.19 9.36 12.96
N PRO A 139 -23.28 8.78 13.48
CA PRO A 139 -24.53 9.52 13.58
C PRO A 139 -24.31 10.77 14.46
N PRO A 140 -24.99 11.88 14.18
CA PRO A 140 -24.95 13.05 15.05
C PRO A 140 -25.39 12.65 16.48
N PRO A 141 -24.85 13.31 17.52
CA PRO A 141 -25.16 13.01 18.92
C PRO A 141 -26.64 13.15 19.26
#